data_AF-R5XXQ2-F1
#
_entry.id   AF-R5XXQ2-F1
#
_cell.length_a   1.000
_cell.length_b   1.000
_cell.length_c   1.000
_cell.angle_alpha   90.00
_cell.angle_beta   90.00
_cell.angle_gamma   90.00
#
_symmetry.space_group_name_H-M   'P 1'
#
loop_
_entity.id
_entity.type
_entity.pdbx_description
1 polymer ?
#
loop_
_entity_poly.entity_id
_entity_poly.type
_entity_poly.pdbx_seq_one_letter_code
_entity_poly.pdbx_strand_id
1 'polypeptide(L)'
;MSNLNLWEDLNKLKETCKWVDLSHEVSPETPHWFGFPSVKSSVLYDFEKDGFRAHTYEIVSQYGTHVDAPVHFVKGKRSLDTFKPDDMVMPLCVLDLSKEVSQNPDFTVTVDDILAWEEKNGKIVEMTPLGAECCRDANWHMEKANKDLVVGLTDIEEDMFISILKKVLNTIE
;
A
#
# COMPACT_ATOMS: atom_id res chain seq x y z
N MET A 1 16.12 13.23 -26.47
CA MET A 1 15.01 13.42 -25.52
C MET A 1 14.04 14.35 -26.20
N SER A 2 12.77 13.96 -26.34
CA SER A 2 11.70 14.85 -26.82
C SER A 2 11.69 16.15 -26.01
N ASN A 3 11.09 17.22 -26.55
CA ASN A 3 10.77 18.45 -25.81
C ASN A 3 9.81 18.13 -24.65
N LEU A 4 10.31 17.51 -23.59
CA LEU A 4 9.58 17.31 -22.34
C LEU A 4 9.61 18.63 -21.60
N ASN A 5 8.48 19.30 -21.54
CA ASN A 5 8.30 20.46 -20.69
C ASN A 5 7.65 19.99 -19.40
N LEU A 6 8.49 19.55 -18.45
CA LEU A 6 8.04 18.97 -17.18
C LEU A 6 7.06 19.87 -16.42
N TRP A 7 7.20 21.19 -16.56
CA TRP A 7 6.30 22.16 -15.91
C TRP A 7 4.92 22.19 -16.58
N GLU A 8 4.87 22.19 -17.92
CA GLU A 8 3.62 22.13 -18.66
C GLU A 8 2.90 20.79 -18.43
N ASP A 9 3.64 19.68 -18.44
CA ASP A 9 3.09 18.35 -18.17
C ASP A 9 2.51 18.26 -16.76
N LEU A 10 3.23 18.75 -15.74
CA LEU A 10 2.74 18.79 -14.36
C LEU A 10 1.50 19.68 -14.22
N ASN A 11 1.49 20.86 -14.84
CA ASN A 11 0.33 21.76 -14.79
C ASN A 11 -0.89 21.11 -15.44
N LYS A 12 -0.70 20.46 -16.59
CA LYS A 12 -1.76 19.71 -17.24
C LYS A 12 -2.31 18.61 -16.34
N LEU A 13 -1.46 17.80 -15.70
CA LEU A 13 -1.90 16.76 -14.76
C LEU A 13 -2.69 17.35 -13.56
N LYS A 14 -2.29 18.51 -13.05
CA LYS A 14 -3.03 19.21 -11.98
C LYS A 14 -4.39 19.72 -12.41
N GLU A 15 -4.52 20.17 -13.65
CA GLU A 15 -5.76 20.72 -14.21
C GLU A 15 -6.73 19.63 -14.69
N THR A 16 -6.21 18.54 -15.27
CA THR A 16 -7.03 17.53 -15.95
C THR A 16 -7.30 16.28 -15.12
N CYS A 17 -6.57 16.05 -14.03
CA CYS A 17 -6.73 14.84 -13.20
C CYS A 17 -7.22 15.20 -11.79
N LYS A 18 -8.02 14.31 -11.20
CA LYS A 18 -8.34 14.36 -9.77
C LYS A 18 -7.19 13.71 -8.99
N TRP A 19 -6.66 14.42 -8.02
CA TRP A 19 -5.58 13.94 -7.15
C TRP A 19 -6.20 13.31 -5.90
N VAL A 20 -5.94 12.03 -5.68
CA VAL A 20 -6.50 11.26 -4.57
C VAL A 20 -5.38 10.85 -3.63
N ASP A 21 -5.54 11.18 -2.35
CA ASP A 21 -4.65 10.66 -1.31
C ASP A 21 -5.11 9.28 -0.85
N LEU A 22 -4.27 8.27 -1.13
CA LEU A 22 -4.49 6.88 -0.74
C LEU A 22 -3.86 6.52 0.61
N SER A 23 -3.33 7.51 1.32
CA SER A 23 -2.68 7.32 2.62
C SER A 23 -3.69 7.48 3.76
N HIS A 24 -3.43 6.75 4.84
CA HIS A 24 -4.04 7.02 6.15
C HIS A 24 -3.10 7.84 7.02
N GLU A 25 -3.68 8.66 7.88
CA GLU A 25 -2.94 9.33 8.96
C GLU A 25 -2.30 8.27 9.88
N VAL A 26 -1.08 8.57 10.35
CA VAL A 26 -0.33 7.73 11.27
C VAL A 26 -0.42 8.31 12.68
N SER A 27 -1.04 7.55 13.57
CA SER A 27 -1.25 7.85 14.99
C SER A 27 -1.19 6.57 15.84
N PRO A 28 -1.14 6.69 17.18
CA PRO A 28 -1.22 5.53 18.07
C PRO A 28 -2.48 4.67 17.89
N GLU A 29 -3.55 5.26 17.36
CA GLU A 29 -4.84 4.64 17.05
C GLU A 29 -4.91 4.04 15.64
N THR A 30 -3.93 4.32 14.78
CA THR A 30 -3.88 3.73 13.44
C THR A 30 -3.90 2.20 13.56
N PRO A 31 -4.82 1.53 12.86
CA PRO A 31 -4.88 0.07 12.85
C PRO A 31 -3.56 -0.53 12.37
N HIS A 32 -3.08 -1.54 13.07
CA HIS A 32 -1.83 -2.22 12.78
C HIS A 32 -1.88 -3.65 13.31
N TRP A 33 -0.96 -4.48 12.81
CA TRP A 33 -0.86 -5.86 13.27
C TRP A 33 -0.64 -5.92 14.78
N PHE A 34 -1.48 -6.71 15.47
CA PHE A 34 -1.55 -6.75 16.94
C PHE A 34 -0.23 -7.09 17.65
N GLY A 35 0.75 -7.69 16.94
CA GLY A 35 2.07 -8.00 17.47
C GLY A 35 3.03 -6.80 17.50
N PHE A 36 2.69 -5.69 16.86
CA PHE A 36 3.49 -4.46 16.88
C PHE A 36 3.05 -3.53 18.02
N PRO A 37 3.98 -2.77 18.62
CA PRO A 37 3.59 -1.68 19.50
C PRO A 37 2.95 -0.54 18.70
N SER A 38 2.04 0.21 19.33
CA SER A 38 1.57 1.49 18.80
C SER A 38 2.75 2.44 18.56
N VAL A 39 2.64 3.25 17.49
CA VAL A 39 3.59 4.33 17.22
C VAL A 39 3.67 5.28 18.41
N LYS A 40 4.89 5.74 18.74
CA LYS A 40 5.10 6.79 19.74
C LYS A 40 5.61 8.04 19.05
N SER A 41 5.10 9.18 19.49
CA SER A 41 5.63 10.48 19.11
C SER A 41 5.76 11.39 20.33
N SER A 42 6.74 12.28 20.32
CA SER A 42 6.88 13.32 21.34
C SER A 42 7.50 14.57 20.76
N VAL A 43 7.04 15.73 21.24
CA VAL A 43 7.61 17.03 20.88
C VAL A 43 9.01 17.15 21.51
N LEU A 44 10.03 17.27 20.66
CA LEU A 44 11.42 17.45 21.06
C LEU A 44 11.78 18.94 21.23
N TYR A 45 11.24 19.78 20.34
CA TYR A 45 11.39 21.24 20.35
C TYR A 45 10.03 21.88 20.05
N ASP A 46 9.73 23.01 20.69
CA ASP A 46 8.48 23.75 20.46
C ASP A 46 8.68 25.26 20.32
N PHE A 47 7.76 25.92 19.62
CA PHE A 47 7.91 27.29 19.17
C PHE A 47 8.20 28.28 20.30
N GLU A 48 7.50 28.15 21.43
CA GLU A 48 7.61 29.10 22.54
C GLU A 48 9.01 29.20 23.14
N LYS A 49 9.77 28.10 23.09
CA LYS A 49 11.10 28.01 23.66
C LYS A 49 12.19 28.08 22.59
N ASP A 50 11.96 27.42 21.46
CA ASP A 50 13.02 27.06 20.51
C ASP A 50 12.84 27.77 19.14
N GLY A 51 11.67 28.37 18.87
CA GLY A 51 11.37 29.07 17.61
C GLY A 51 11.05 28.16 16.42
N PHE A 52 11.04 26.84 16.62
CA PHE A 52 10.64 25.83 15.65
C PHE A 52 10.04 24.62 16.37
N ARG A 53 9.32 23.76 15.62
CA ARG A 53 8.73 22.53 16.17
C ARG A 53 9.31 21.30 15.52
N ALA A 54 9.71 20.33 16.34
CA ALA A 54 10.21 19.04 15.89
C ALA A 54 9.73 17.92 16.82
N HIS A 55 9.51 16.75 16.23
CA HIS A 55 9.03 15.56 16.93
C HIS A 55 10.03 14.41 16.78
N THR A 56 10.11 13.55 17.80
CA THR A 56 10.69 12.21 17.67
C THR A 56 9.57 11.22 17.35
N TYR A 57 9.87 10.20 16.56
CA TYR A 57 8.96 9.10 16.24
C TYR A 57 9.64 7.75 16.49
N GLU A 58 8.92 6.82 17.09
CA GLU A 58 9.28 5.40 17.22
C GLU A 58 8.17 4.59 16.55
N ILE A 59 8.45 3.98 15.40
CA ILE A 59 7.47 3.32 14.54
C ILE A 59 8.07 2.05 13.94
N VAL A 60 7.24 1.00 13.79
CA VAL A 60 7.60 -0.21 13.04
C VAL A 60 7.44 0.04 11.53
N SER A 61 8.27 -0.58 10.69
CA SER A 61 8.25 -0.36 9.24
C SER A 61 6.91 -0.70 8.55
N GLN A 62 6.21 -1.74 9.01
CA GLN A 62 4.92 -2.21 8.48
C GLN A 62 3.73 -1.63 9.27
N TYR A 63 3.66 -0.30 9.39
CA TYR A 63 2.63 0.38 10.19
C TYR A 63 1.78 1.31 9.33
N GLY A 64 0.44 1.18 9.40
CA GLY A 64 -0.48 1.97 8.58
C GLY A 64 -0.31 1.72 7.08
N THR A 65 -0.41 2.77 6.26
CA THR A 65 -0.14 2.69 4.81
C THR A 65 1.36 2.64 4.57
N HIS A 66 1.87 1.50 4.06
CA HIS A 66 3.31 1.25 3.92
C HIS A 66 3.64 0.47 2.64
N VAL A 67 4.94 0.26 2.39
CA VAL A 67 5.46 -0.53 1.26
C VAL A 67 6.29 -1.68 1.80
N ASP A 68 5.99 -2.89 1.34
CA ASP A 68 6.81 -4.06 1.61
C ASP A 68 7.84 -4.31 0.52
N ALA A 69 9.11 -4.27 0.91
CA ALA A 69 10.21 -4.68 0.04
C ALA A 69 10.36 -6.22 0.07
N PRO A 70 10.89 -6.84 -1.01
CA PRO A 70 11.12 -8.29 -1.07
C PRO A 70 11.91 -8.88 0.11
N VAL A 71 12.84 -8.11 0.68
CA VAL A 71 13.61 -8.52 1.86
C VAL A 71 12.75 -8.84 3.09
N HIS A 72 11.51 -8.34 3.13
CA HIS A 72 10.57 -8.58 4.24
C HIS A 72 10.31 -10.07 4.46
N PHE A 73 10.19 -10.86 3.38
CA PHE A 73 9.98 -12.31 3.46
C PHE A 73 11.19 -13.13 2.98
N VAL A 74 12.05 -12.56 2.13
CA VAL A 74 13.13 -13.32 1.49
C VAL A 74 14.49 -12.67 1.78
N LYS A 75 15.26 -13.32 2.66
CA LYS A 75 16.58 -12.83 3.09
C LYS A 75 17.50 -12.59 1.88
N GLY A 76 18.11 -11.41 1.85
CA GLY A 76 19.10 -11.03 0.82
C GLY A 76 18.50 -10.52 -0.50
N LYS A 77 17.17 -10.41 -0.62
CA LYS A 77 16.53 -9.68 -1.73
C LYS A 77 16.58 -8.17 -1.48
N ARG A 78 16.09 -7.39 -2.45
CA ARG A 78 16.10 -5.92 -2.45
C ARG A 78 15.43 -5.36 -1.18
N SER A 79 16.09 -4.39 -0.56
CA SER A 79 15.55 -3.54 0.52
C SER A 79 15.06 -2.21 -0.04
N LEU A 80 14.22 -1.48 0.72
CA LEU A 80 13.58 -0.24 0.27
C LEU A 80 14.58 0.84 -0.18
N ASP A 81 15.75 0.93 0.48
CA ASP A 81 16.82 1.87 0.14
C ASP A 81 17.46 1.63 -1.25
N THR A 82 17.19 0.49 -1.88
CA THR A 82 17.68 0.13 -3.22
C THR A 82 16.68 0.43 -4.35
N PHE A 83 15.52 1.01 -4.02
CA PHE A 83 14.50 1.37 -5.00
C PHE A 83 14.89 2.67 -5.70
N LYS A 84 14.68 2.70 -7.01
CA LYS A 84 14.88 3.88 -7.84
C LYS A 84 13.56 4.67 -7.96
N PRO A 85 13.60 5.97 -8.30
CA PRO A 85 12.38 6.75 -8.49
C PRO A 85 11.40 6.18 -9.52
N ASP A 86 11.89 5.50 -10.56
CA ASP A 86 11.05 4.83 -11.57
C ASP A 86 10.39 3.55 -11.06
N ASP A 87 10.93 2.90 -10.01
CA ASP A 87 10.25 1.79 -9.32
C ASP A 87 8.98 2.28 -8.57
N MET A 88 8.87 3.58 -8.28
CA MET A 88 7.80 4.16 -7.45
C MET A 88 6.61 4.71 -8.25
N VAL A 89 6.66 4.65 -9.58
CA VAL A 89 5.59 5.14 -10.47
C VAL A 89 5.09 3.98 -11.31
N MET A 90 3.90 3.49 -10.98
CA MET A 90 3.29 2.34 -11.65
C MET A 90 1.82 2.61 -11.97
N PRO A 91 1.27 2.01 -13.05
CA PRO A 91 -0.16 1.97 -13.24
C PRO A 91 -0.83 1.18 -12.10
N LEU A 92 -2.03 1.60 -11.71
CA LEU A 92 -2.84 0.93 -10.69
C LEU A 92 -4.09 0.33 -11.34
N CYS A 93 -4.29 -0.99 -11.18
CA CYS A 93 -5.53 -1.67 -11.54
C CYS A 93 -6.39 -1.83 -10.28
N VAL A 94 -7.67 -1.46 -10.37
CA VAL A 94 -8.59 -1.47 -9.23
C VAL A 94 -9.67 -2.52 -9.48
N LEU A 95 -9.59 -3.63 -8.75
CA LEU A 95 -10.62 -4.66 -8.72
C LEU A 95 -11.58 -4.33 -7.57
N ASP A 96 -12.79 -3.87 -7.91
CA ASP A 96 -13.84 -3.64 -6.92
C ASP A 96 -14.53 -4.96 -6.57
N LEU A 97 -14.18 -5.49 -5.40
CA LEU A 97 -14.76 -6.68 -4.79
C LEU A 97 -15.41 -6.36 -3.44
N SER A 98 -15.77 -5.07 -3.24
CA SER A 98 -16.29 -4.58 -1.97
C SER A 98 -17.58 -5.28 -1.56
N LYS A 99 -18.42 -5.68 -2.52
CA LYS A 99 -19.67 -6.40 -2.27
C LYS A 99 -19.40 -7.81 -1.75
N GLU A 100 -18.51 -8.54 -2.39
CA GLU A 100 -18.12 -9.90 -2.04
C GLU A 100 -17.50 -9.94 -0.64
N VAL A 101 -16.55 -9.03 -0.36
CA VAL A 101 -15.92 -8.90 0.96
C VAL A 101 -16.93 -8.54 2.04
N SER A 102 -17.87 -7.63 1.77
CA SER A 102 -18.90 -7.24 2.75
C SER A 102 -19.84 -8.38 3.18
N GLN A 103 -19.93 -9.43 2.37
CA GLN A 103 -20.74 -10.62 2.65
C GLN A 103 -19.94 -11.73 3.31
N ASN A 104 -18.63 -11.76 3.07
CA ASN A 104 -17.71 -12.73 3.60
C ASN A 104 -16.34 -12.06 3.84
N PRO A 105 -16.02 -11.68 5.09
CA PRO A 105 -14.72 -11.10 5.43
C PRO A 105 -13.52 -11.99 5.07
N ASP A 106 -13.73 -13.31 4.99
CA ASP A 106 -12.71 -14.28 4.55
C ASP A 106 -12.69 -14.49 3.02
N PHE A 107 -13.37 -13.66 2.24
CA PHE A 107 -13.38 -13.76 0.78
C PHE A 107 -11.94 -13.64 0.25
N THR A 108 -11.52 -14.65 -0.52
CA THR A 108 -10.20 -14.70 -1.13
C THR A 108 -10.35 -14.47 -2.64
N VAL A 109 -9.65 -13.45 -3.15
CA VAL A 109 -9.60 -13.18 -4.59
C VAL A 109 -9.04 -14.39 -5.33
N THR A 110 -9.74 -14.80 -6.38
CA THR A 110 -9.37 -15.93 -7.22
C THR A 110 -8.76 -15.49 -8.55
N VAL A 111 -8.14 -16.43 -9.26
CA VAL A 111 -7.70 -16.19 -10.64
C VAL A 111 -8.87 -15.86 -11.55
N ASP A 112 -10.03 -16.48 -11.34
CA ASP A 112 -11.22 -16.22 -12.16
C ASP A 112 -11.75 -14.79 -11.98
N ASP A 113 -11.68 -14.23 -10.76
CA ASP A 113 -12.05 -12.83 -10.50
C ASP A 113 -11.13 -11.86 -11.27
N ILE A 114 -9.83 -12.17 -11.33
CA ILE A 114 -8.85 -11.39 -12.09
C ILE A 114 -9.14 -11.49 -13.59
N LEU A 115 -9.37 -12.69 -14.10
CA LEU A 115 -9.66 -12.91 -15.52
C LEU A 115 -10.97 -12.23 -15.95
N ALA A 116 -12.00 -12.25 -15.11
CA ALA A 116 -13.26 -11.55 -15.35
C ALA A 116 -13.06 -10.03 -15.36
N TRP A 117 -12.21 -9.50 -14.48
CA TRP A 117 -11.84 -8.08 -14.51
C TRP A 117 -11.07 -7.72 -15.80
N GLU A 118 -10.13 -8.56 -16.23
CA GLU A 118 -9.35 -8.36 -17.46
C GLU A 118 -10.21 -8.38 -18.73
N GLU A 119 -11.21 -9.27 -18.79
CA GLU A 119 -12.15 -9.34 -19.92
C GLU A 119 -12.91 -8.02 -20.11
N LYS A 120 -13.25 -7.35 -19.00
CA LYS A 120 -13.98 -6.08 -19.00
C LYS A 120 -13.09 -4.86 -19.18
N ASN A 121 -11.91 -4.84 -18.56
CA ASN A 121 -11.09 -3.63 -18.39
C ASN A 121 -9.77 -3.66 -19.18
N GLY A 122 -9.48 -4.78 -19.86
CA GLY A 122 -8.20 -5.02 -20.52
C GLY A 122 -7.21 -5.77 -19.61
N LYS A 123 -6.19 -6.37 -20.23
CA LYS A 123 -5.18 -7.14 -19.49
C LYS A 123 -4.42 -6.27 -18.49
N ILE A 124 -4.23 -6.79 -17.29
CA ILE A 124 -3.28 -6.24 -16.32
C ILE A 124 -1.89 -6.35 -16.96
N VAL A 125 -1.15 -5.25 -16.98
CA VAL A 125 0.23 -5.26 -17.52
C VAL A 125 1.09 -6.26 -16.77
N GLU A 126 1.99 -6.93 -17.50
CA GLU A 126 2.79 -8.02 -16.94
C GLU A 126 3.64 -7.55 -15.76
N MET A 127 3.50 -8.28 -14.65
CA MET A 127 4.44 -8.22 -13.54
C MET A 127 5.84 -8.54 -14.05
N THR A 128 6.84 -7.75 -13.65
CA THR A 128 8.23 -8.01 -14.06
C THR A 128 8.65 -9.44 -13.64
N PRO A 129 9.57 -10.11 -14.37
CA PRO A 129 10.06 -11.44 -13.98
C PRO A 129 10.56 -11.52 -12.53
N LEU A 130 11.19 -10.45 -12.05
CA LEU A 130 11.63 -10.32 -10.65
C LEU A 130 10.44 -10.24 -9.68
N GLY A 131 9.39 -9.47 -10.03
CA GLY A 131 8.16 -9.44 -9.25
C GLY A 131 7.52 -10.82 -9.12
N ALA A 132 7.45 -11.57 -10.23
CA ALA A 132 6.90 -12.92 -10.23
C ALA A 132 7.72 -13.92 -9.38
N GLU A 133 9.05 -13.81 -9.39
CA GLU A 133 9.91 -14.61 -8.51
C GLU A 133 9.70 -14.25 -7.04
N CYS A 134 9.70 -12.96 -6.70
CA CYS A 134 9.45 -12.48 -5.34
C CYS A 134 8.10 -12.95 -4.79
N CYS A 135 7.02 -12.90 -5.59
CA CYS A 135 5.71 -13.38 -5.17
C CYS A 135 5.70 -14.90 -4.91
N ARG A 136 6.37 -15.70 -5.75
CA ARG A 136 6.48 -17.16 -5.52
C ARG A 136 7.27 -17.49 -4.27
N ASP A 137 8.42 -16.84 -4.07
CA ASP A 137 9.25 -17.04 -2.89
C ASP A 137 8.49 -16.61 -1.62
N ALA A 138 7.83 -15.44 -1.66
CA ALA A 138 7.00 -14.96 -0.56
C ALA A 138 5.87 -15.94 -0.23
N ASN A 139 5.14 -16.45 -1.24
CA ASN A 139 4.09 -17.45 -1.02
C ASN A 139 4.64 -18.72 -0.35
N TRP A 140 5.78 -19.24 -0.81
CA TRP A 140 6.43 -20.40 -0.16
C TRP A 140 6.82 -20.12 1.30
N HIS A 141 7.37 -18.94 1.58
CA HIS A 141 7.72 -18.53 2.93
C HIS A 141 6.48 -18.34 3.81
N MET A 142 5.41 -17.77 3.27
CA MET A 142 4.11 -17.61 3.94
C MET A 142 3.45 -18.95 4.24
N GLU A 143 3.36 -19.87 3.28
CA GLU A 143 2.82 -21.23 3.49
C GLU A 143 3.58 -21.97 4.60
N LYS A 144 4.89 -21.74 4.71
CA LYS A 144 5.71 -22.29 5.79
C LYS A 144 5.41 -21.62 7.13
N ALA A 145 5.21 -20.31 7.16
CA ALA A 145 4.86 -19.53 8.36
C ALA A 145 3.41 -19.76 8.83
N ASN A 146 2.49 -20.05 7.90
CA ASN A 146 1.06 -20.33 8.15
C ASN A 146 0.84 -21.57 9.03
N LYS A 147 1.85 -22.41 9.21
CA LYS A 147 1.79 -23.54 10.15
C LYS A 147 1.88 -23.10 11.62
N ASP A 148 2.34 -21.88 11.90
CA ASP A 148 2.58 -21.38 13.26
C ASP A 148 1.86 -20.05 13.59
N LEU A 149 1.32 -19.31 12.61
CA LEU A 149 0.64 -18.02 12.81
C LEU A 149 -0.53 -17.84 11.82
N VAL A 150 -1.76 -18.14 12.24
CA VAL A 150 -2.98 -17.68 11.54
C VAL A 150 -3.85 -16.97 12.56
N VAL A 151 -3.94 -15.65 12.44
CA VAL A 151 -4.98 -14.86 13.10
C VAL A 151 -5.53 -13.93 12.04
N GLY A 152 -6.86 -13.92 11.88
CA GLY A 152 -7.57 -13.11 10.90
C GLY A 152 -7.32 -11.61 11.09
N LEU A 153 -7.61 -10.85 10.04
CA LEU A 153 -7.66 -9.40 10.12
C LEU A 153 -8.71 -9.01 11.17
N THR A 154 -8.39 -8.03 11.99
CA THR A 154 -9.34 -7.44 12.92
C THR A 154 -10.38 -6.61 12.14
N ASP A 155 -11.60 -6.47 12.66
CA ASP A 155 -12.67 -5.64 12.07
C ASP A 155 -12.19 -4.22 11.66
N ILE A 156 -11.16 -3.72 12.32
CA ILE A 156 -10.57 -2.39 12.10
C ILE A 156 -9.62 -2.37 10.87
N GLU A 157 -8.90 -3.46 10.61
CA GLU A 157 -8.05 -3.59 9.41
C GLU A 157 -8.91 -3.70 8.14
N GLU A 158 -10.10 -4.31 8.26
CA GLU A 158 -11.13 -4.37 7.21
C GLU A 158 -11.64 -2.96 6.85
N ASP A 159 -12.01 -2.15 7.85
CA ASP A 159 -12.46 -0.77 7.66
C ASP A 159 -11.41 0.11 6.97
N MET A 160 -10.12 -0.11 7.26
CA MET A 160 -9.01 0.58 6.60
C MET A 160 -8.91 0.24 5.12
N PHE A 161 -9.04 -1.04 4.76
CA PHE A 161 -8.99 -1.49 3.36
C PHE A 161 -10.20 -0.96 2.58
N ILE A 162 -11.39 -1.05 3.16
CA ILE A 162 -12.64 -0.53 2.58
C ILE A 162 -12.56 1.00 2.41
N SER A 163 -11.94 1.73 3.34
CA SER A 163 -11.72 3.18 3.24
C SER A 163 -10.89 3.57 2.02
N ILE A 164 -9.76 2.88 1.76
CA ILE A 164 -8.93 3.12 0.57
C ILE A 164 -9.70 2.80 -0.70
N LEU A 165 -10.38 1.65 -0.76
CA LEU A 165 -11.19 1.26 -1.93
C LEU A 165 -12.29 2.30 -2.21
N LYS A 166 -13.01 2.76 -1.17
CA LYS A 166 -14.03 3.81 -1.32
C LYS A 166 -13.44 5.13 -1.83
N LYS A 167 -12.25 5.54 -1.36
CA LYS A 167 -11.57 6.76 -1.86
C LYS A 167 -11.25 6.65 -3.36
N VAL A 168 -10.80 5.47 -3.78
CA VAL A 168 -10.49 5.18 -5.19
C VAL A 168 -11.76 5.16 -6.04
N LEU A 169 -12.79 4.40 -5.63
CA LEU A 169 -14.02 4.22 -6.39
C LEU A 169 -14.82 5.52 -6.53
N ASN A 170 -14.94 6.31 -5.45
CA ASN A 170 -15.58 7.64 -5.48
C ASN A 170 -14.82 8.69 -6.32
N THR A 171 -13.74 8.29 -6.98
CA THR A 171 -12.94 9.13 -7.88
C THR A 171 -13.02 8.67 -9.34
N ILE A 172 -13.50 7.44 -9.57
CA ILE A 172 -13.61 6.88 -10.92
C ILE A 172 -15.02 7.16 -11.53
N GLU A 173 -16.00 7.54 -10.70
CA GLU A 173 -17.29 8.12 -11.10
C GLU A 173 -17.24 9.65 -11.31
#